data_AF-A0A956Y3E9-F1
#
_entry.id   AF-A0A956Y3E9-F1
#
_cell.length_a   1.000
_cell.length_b   1.000
_cell.length_c   1.000
_cell.angle_alpha   90.00
_cell.angle_beta   90.00
_cell.angle_gamma   90.00
#
_symmetry.space_group_name_H-M   'P 1'
#
loop_
_entity.id
_entity.type
_entity.pdbx_description
1 polymer ?
#
loop_
_entity_poly.entity_id
_entity_poly.type
_entity_poly.pdbx_seq_one_letter_code
_entity_poly.pdbx_strand_id
1 'polypeptide(L)'
;AVLAGETDFTDENYVASIAVLQDLQPYLPPDVTGVAYNDARTLFISGLSPIFIGGSFEIGFWKSEAPDIEVGMFMVPPPPDSLTGPLVPSWMDGSYGVNALTEHPEEAKALVEWMGSVEFGQMFTDKINQLSPVAGTEPTDPLLAEFATAMMENPAAYMLLVDFRYGDPTGTNILGPEIQRLFLGETTPEEIADALQTGIAQWFTPAEAE
;
A
#
# COMPACT_ATOMS: atom_id res chain seq x y z
N ALA A 1 13.76 -10.13 -9.65
CA ALA A 1 13.97 -11.21 -8.67
C ALA A 1 12.80 -12.20 -8.63
N VAL A 2 11.80 -12.06 -7.76
CA VAL A 2 10.74 -13.11 -7.61
C VAL A 2 9.96 -13.39 -8.90
N LEU A 3 9.52 -12.33 -9.59
CA LEU A 3 8.79 -12.47 -10.87
C LEU A 3 9.58 -13.21 -11.97
N ALA A 4 10.90 -13.06 -11.95
CA ALA A 4 11.82 -13.66 -12.92
C ALA A 4 12.42 -15.00 -12.43
N GLY A 5 12.03 -15.47 -11.24
CA GLY A 5 12.52 -16.71 -10.66
C GLY A 5 13.98 -16.66 -10.17
N GLU A 6 14.57 -15.49 -10.03
CA GLU A 6 15.96 -15.32 -9.55
C GLU A 6 16.07 -15.52 -8.02
N THR A 7 14.96 -15.28 -7.31
CA THR A 7 14.77 -15.57 -5.88
C THR A 7 13.30 -15.88 -5.63
N ASP A 8 12.93 -16.15 -4.40
CA ASP A 8 11.55 -16.42 -3.98
C ASP A 8 11.24 -15.79 -2.61
N PHE A 9 10.07 -16.06 -2.04
CA PHE A 9 9.68 -15.46 -0.76
C PHE A 9 10.45 -16.03 0.45
N THR A 10 11.23 -17.10 0.28
CA THR A 10 12.08 -17.68 1.34
C THR A 10 13.47 -17.05 1.41
N ASP A 11 13.75 -16.06 0.55
CA ASP A 11 14.98 -15.26 0.59
C ASP A 11 15.23 -14.65 1.99
N GLU A 12 16.48 -14.71 2.45
CA GLU A 12 16.86 -14.23 3.78
C GLU A 12 16.53 -12.74 4.01
N ASN A 13 16.57 -11.92 2.95
CA ASN A 13 16.21 -10.50 3.05
C ASN A 13 14.69 -10.32 3.21
N TYR A 14 13.89 -11.17 2.58
CA TYR A 14 12.43 -11.13 2.73
C TYR A 14 12.02 -11.60 4.13
N VAL A 15 12.60 -12.70 4.61
CA VAL A 15 12.43 -13.19 5.98
C VAL A 15 12.83 -12.11 6.99
N ALA A 16 13.99 -11.47 6.82
CA ALA A 16 14.43 -10.39 7.68
C ALA A 16 13.47 -9.19 7.67
N SER A 17 12.84 -8.88 6.52
CA SER A 17 11.83 -7.81 6.44
C SER A 17 10.58 -8.10 7.27
N ILE A 18 10.17 -9.37 7.37
CA ILE A 18 9.06 -9.80 8.25
C ILE A 18 9.46 -9.67 9.72
N ALA A 19 10.70 -10.02 10.06
CA ALA A 19 11.21 -9.94 11.44
C ALA A 19 11.15 -8.51 12.02
N VAL A 20 11.28 -7.48 11.17
CA VAL A 20 11.12 -6.07 11.59
C VAL A 20 9.76 -5.81 12.26
N LEU A 21 8.70 -6.53 11.88
CA LEU A 21 7.40 -6.39 12.53
C LEU A 21 7.45 -6.77 14.01
N GLN A 22 8.24 -7.79 14.38
CA GLN A 22 8.42 -8.18 15.78
C GLN A 22 9.21 -7.12 16.56
N ASP A 23 10.22 -6.51 15.94
CA ASP A 23 10.98 -5.41 16.54
C ASP A 23 10.10 -4.17 16.78
N LEU A 24 9.09 -3.97 15.93
CA LEU A 24 8.11 -2.89 16.08
C LEU A 24 7.03 -3.20 17.14
N GLN A 25 6.71 -4.47 17.38
CA GLN A 25 5.61 -4.88 18.26
C GLN A 25 5.60 -4.19 19.63
N PRO A 26 6.73 -4.01 20.36
CA PRO A 26 6.76 -3.31 21.64
C PRO A 26 6.31 -1.84 21.59
N TYR A 27 6.29 -1.23 20.40
CA TYR A 27 5.90 0.16 20.16
C TYR A 27 4.49 0.31 19.60
N LEU A 28 3.82 -0.80 19.27
CA LEU A 28 2.44 -0.81 18.79
C LEU A 28 1.47 -0.78 19.97
N PRO A 29 0.18 -0.44 19.75
CA PRO A 29 -0.83 -0.49 20.80
C PRO A 29 -0.91 -1.89 21.45
N PRO A 30 -1.27 -1.98 22.74
CA PRO A 30 -1.57 -3.25 23.38
C PRO A 30 -2.61 -4.05 22.58
N ASP A 31 -2.43 -5.36 22.52
CA ASP A 31 -3.29 -6.26 21.75
C ASP A 31 -3.46 -5.81 20.29
N VAL A 32 -2.34 -5.48 19.62
CA VAL A 32 -2.30 -4.93 18.24
C VAL A 32 -3.16 -5.71 17.24
N THR A 33 -3.30 -7.02 17.42
CA THR A 33 -4.13 -7.89 16.58
C THR A 33 -5.64 -7.59 16.68
N GLY A 34 -6.08 -6.92 17.74
CA GLY A 34 -7.45 -6.45 17.95
C GLY A 34 -7.71 -5.01 17.49
N VAL A 35 -6.67 -4.29 17.05
CA VAL A 35 -6.80 -2.90 16.60
C VAL A 35 -7.34 -2.88 15.17
N ALA A 36 -8.58 -2.44 14.99
CA ALA A 36 -9.12 -2.24 13.66
C ALA A 36 -8.51 -0.98 13.02
N TYR A 37 -8.53 -0.94 11.69
CA TYR A 37 -7.97 0.18 10.93
C TYR A 37 -8.58 1.55 11.31
N ASN A 38 -9.91 1.62 11.51
CA ASN A 38 -10.55 2.85 11.98
C ASN A 38 -10.17 3.21 13.43
N ASP A 39 -9.91 2.22 14.29
CA ASP A 39 -9.43 2.47 15.65
C ASP A 39 -8.01 3.04 15.62
N ALA A 40 -7.14 2.52 14.73
CA ALA A 40 -5.80 3.09 14.51
C ALA A 40 -5.87 4.55 14.05
N ARG A 41 -6.81 4.89 13.15
CA ARG A 41 -7.06 6.27 12.74
C ARG A 41 -7.47 7.14 13.92
N THR A 42 -8.41 6.66 14.76
CA THR A 42 -8.85 7.36 15.97
C THR A 42 -7.71 7.55 16.97
N LEU A 43 -6.86 6.54 17.20
CA LEU A 43 -5.69 6.65 18.07
C LEU A 43 -4.74 7.75 17.62
N PHE A 44 -4.49 7.86 16.31
CA PHE A 44 -3.63 8.90 15.76
C PHE A 44 -4.22 10.30 15.91
N ILE A 45 -5.45 10.53 15.45
CA ILE A 45 -6.05 11.87 15.49
C ILE A 45 -6.38 12.36 16.91
N SER A 46 -6.50 11.44 17.88
CA SER A 46 -6.66 11.78 19.30
C SER A 46 -5.33 12.05 20.03
N GLY A 47 -4.19 11.91 19.33
CA GLY A 47 -2.85 12.08 19.91
C GLY A 47 -2.40 10.93 20.82
N LEU A 48 -3.13 9.82 20.84
CA LEU A 48 -2.77 8.62 21.60
C LEU A 48 -1.73 7.75 20.89
N SER A 49 -1.58 7.91 19.57
CA SER A 49 -0.44 7.40 18.80
C SER A 49 0.28 8.55 18.10
N PRO A 50 1.60 8.73 18.30
CA PRO A 50 2.36 9.77 17.61
C PRO A 50 2.69 9.40 16.15
N ILE A 51 2.55 8.13 15.77
CA ILE A 51 2.87 7.61 14.43
C ILE A 51 1.67 6.81 13.91
N PHE A 52 1.34 7.00 12.64
CA PHE A 52 0.39 6.17 11.91
C PHE A 52 1.08 5.57 10.69
N ILE A 53 1.12 4.24 10.62
CA ILE A 53 1.68 3.53 9.46
C ILE A 53 0.58 3.45 8.41
N GLY A 54 0.71 4.28 7.37
CA GLY A 54 -0.32 4.43 6.35
C GLY A 54 0.22 4.98 5.03
N GLY A 55 -0.69 5.48 4.20
CA GLY A 55 -0.35 6.11 2.92
C GLY A 55 -1.04 7.46 2.74
N SER A 56 -0.80 8.09 1.59
CA SER A 56 -1.35 9.41 1.25
C SER A 56 -2.88 9.45 1.24
N PHE A 57 -3.56 8.30 1.08
CA PHE A 57 -5.02 8.21 1.14
C PHE A 57 -5.62 8.60 2.50
N GLU A 58 -4.81 8.72 3.56
CA GLU A 58 -5.26 9.17 4.88
C GLU A 58 -5.49 10.68 4.98
N ILE A 59 -4.84 11.46 4.11
CA ILE A 59 -4.81 12.93 4.22
C ILE A 59 -6.23 13.51 4.18
N GLY A 60 -7.09 13.01 3.29
CA GLY A 60 -8.48 13.43 3.21
C GLY A 60 -9.28 13.16 4.49
N PHE A 61 -9.05 12.00 5.13
CA PHE A 61 -9.68 11.66 6.40
C PHE A 61 -9.20 12.57 7.53
N TRP A 62 -7.89 12.77 7.70
CA TRP A 62 -7.35 13.63 8.77
C TRP A 62 -7.83 15.07 8.65
N LYS A 63 -7.89 15.61 7.43
CA LYS A 63 -8.41 16.96 7.20
C LYS A 63 -9.90 17.11 7.50
N SER A 64 -10.69 16.05 7.31
CA SER A 64 -12.11 16.03 7.66
C SER A 64 -12.31 15.95 9.16
N GLU A 65 -11.67 14.98 9.80
CA GLU A 65 -11.96 14.61 11.20
C GLU A 65 -11.14 15.39 12.23
N ALA A 66 -9.97 15.88 11.85
CA ALA A 66 -9.05 16.62 12.71
C ALA A 66 -8.35 17.76 11.94
N PRO A 67 -9.09 18.78 11.45
CA PRO A 67 -8.54 19.81 10.56
C PRO A 67 -7.38 20.62 11.14
N ASP A 68 -7.26 20.67 12.47
CA ASP A 68 -6.21 21.40 13.19
C ASP A 68 -4.96 20.54 13.49
N ILE A 69 -4.94 19.26 13.08
CA ILE A 69 -3.81 18.37 13.32
C ILE A 69 -2.61 18.78 12.45
N GLU A 70 -1.44 18.93 13.08
CA GLU A 70 -0.18 19.13 12.38
C GLU A 70 0.46 17.76 12.10
N VAL A 71 0.46 17.34 10.84
CA VAL A 71 0.98 16.04 10.42
C VAL A 71 2.10 16.25 9.41
N GLY A 72 3.21 15.57 9.65
CA GLY A 72 4.27 15.36 8.65
C GLY A 72 4.34 13.89 8.25
N MET A 73 5.19 13.59 7.28
CA MET A 73 5.52 12.21 6.93
C MET A 73 7.02 11.96 7.03
N PHE A 74 7.39 10.69 7.16
CA PHE A 74 8.74 10.23 6.93
C PHE A 74 8.66 8.81 6.38
N MET A 75 9.61 8.45 5.53
CA MET A 75 9.68 7.09 4.99
C MET A 75 10.17 6.12 6.07
N VAL A 76 9.71 4.87 6.01
CA VAL A 76 10.21 3.80 6.88
C VAL A 76 11.74 3.69 6.71
N PRO A 77 12.53 3.88 7.78
CA PRO A 77 13.98 3.79 7.67
C PRO A 77 14.39 2.38 7.25
N PRO A 78 15.24 2.22 6.22
CA PRO A 78 15.76 0.91 5.88
C PRO A 78 16.73 0.43 6.97
N PRO A 79 16.88 -0.89 7.17
CA PRO A 79 17.91 -1.42 8.05
C PRO A 79 19.32 -1.02 7.57
N PRO A 80 20.34 -0.98 8.45
CA PRO A 80 21.69 -0.53 8.09
C PRO A 80 22.31 -1.25 6.89
N ASP A 81 22.03 -2.55 6.74
CA ASP A 81 22.57 -3.40 5.68
C ASP A 81 21.60 -3.54 4.49
N SER A 82 20.61 -2.66 4.38
CA SER A 82 19.63 -2.68 3.28
C SER A 82 20.29 -2.52 1.92
N LEU A 83 19.83 -3.32 0.95
CA LEU A 83 20.25 -3.24 -0.45
C LEU A 83 19.69 -2.00 -1.16
N THR A 84 18.64 -1.38 -0.60
CA THR A 84 18.00 -0.18 -1.14
C THR A 84 17.88 0.92 -0.09
N GLY A 85 17.68 2.15 -0.54
CA GLY A 85 17.21 3.22 0.34
C GLY A 85 15.77 2.99 0.86
N PRO A 86 15.19 3.98 1.56
CA PRO A 86 13.76 3.96 1.87
C PRO A 86 12.95 3.83 0.58
N LEU A 87 11.76 3.22 0.67
CA LEU A 87 10.89 2.96 -0.47
C LEU A 87 9.47 3.43 -0.19
N VAL A 88 8.78 3.88 -1.24
CA VAL A 88 7.38 4.29 -1.22
C VAL A 88 6.61 3.40 -2.21
N PRO A 89 5.87 2.40 -1.71
CA PRO A 89 5.01 1.57 -2.54
C PRO A 89 3.92 2.42 -3.19
N SER A 90 3.75 2.28 -4.50
CA SER A 90 2.66 2.92 -5.25
C SER A 90 2.02 1.94 -6.23
N TRP A 91 0.74 2.16 -6.50
CA TRP A 91 -0.06 1.37 -7.43
C TRP A 91 -1.26 2.18 -7.89
N MET A 92 -1.87 1.75 -9.00
CA MET A 92 -3.13 2.32 -9.46
C MET A 92 -4.27 1.55 -8.78
N ASP A 93 -4.91 2.17 -7.78
CA ASP A 93 -5.89 1.50 -6.91
C ASP A 93 -7.19 1.12 -7.65
N GLY A 94 -7.54 1.87 -8.69
CA GLY A 94 -8.73 1.60 -9.49
C GLY A 94 -8.75 2.34 -10.82
N SER A 95 -9.70 1.94 -11.66
CA SER A 95 -10.00 2.62 -12.92
C SER A 95 -11.51 2.57 -13.20
N TYR A 96 -11.98 3.48 -14.04
CA TYR A 96 -13.37 3.54 -14.46
C TYR A 96 -13.52 2.88 -15.83
N GLY A 97 -14.45 1.94 -15.95
CA GLY A 97 -14.76 1.22 -17.19
C GLY A 97 -16.20 1.44 -17.64
N VAL A 98 -16.42 1.47 -18.96
CA VAL A 98 -17.76 1.49 -19.54
C VAL A 98 -18.24 0.06 -19.76
N ASN A 99 -19.41 -0.28 -19.21
CA ASN A 99 -20.04 -1.57 -19.49
C ASN A 99 -20.45 -1.63 -20.96
N ALA A 100 -19.96 -2.63 -21.70
CA ALA A 100 -20.26 -2.82 -23.12
C ALA A 100 -21.76 -3.06 -23.43
N LEU A 101 -22.57 -3.42 -22.43
CA LEU A 101 -24.01 -3.66 -22.54
C LEU A 101 -24.89 -2.45 -22.15
N THR A 102 -24.28 -1.29 -21.86
CA THR A 102 -25.06 -0.09 -21.51
C THR A 102 -26.02 0.33 -22.62
N GLU A 103 -27.21 0.78 -22.25
CA GLU A 103 -28.17 1.40 -23.18
C GLU A 103 -27.76 2.83 -23.57
N HIS A 104 -26.72 3.39 -22.92
CA HIS A 104 -26.23 4.76 -23.09
C HIS A 104 -24.71 4.80 -23.39
N PRO A 105 -24.26 4.25 -24.53
CA PRO A 105 -22.83 4.10 -24.81
C PRO A 105 -22.11 5.43 -25.05
N GLU A 106 -22.76 6.38 -25.71
CA GLU A 106 -22.17 7.69 -26.01
C GLU A 106 -22.04 8.54 -24.73
N GLU A 107 -23.08 8.55 -23.88
CA GLU A 107 -23.06 9.28 -22.61
C GLU A 107 -22.06 8.69 -21.62
N ALA A 108 -21.99 7.35 -21.51
CA ALA A 108 -21.03 6.69 -20.64
C ALA A 108 -19.59 6.91 -21.11
N LYS A 109 -19.35 6.88 -22.43
CA LYS A 109 -18.05 7.21 -23.01
C LYS A 109 -17.67 8.66 -22.74
N ALA A 110 -18.57 9.62 -22.97
CA ALA A 110 -18.33 11.03 -22.70
C ALA A 110 -17.98 11.28 -21.23
N LEU A 111 -18.63 10.58 -20.29
CA LEU A 111 -18.30 10.65 -18.87
C LEU A 111 -16.88 10.16 -18.59
N VAL A 112 -16.49 8.98 -19.09
CA VAL A 112 -15.14 8.43 -18.84
C VAL A 112 -14.05 9.26 -19.53
N GLU A 113 -14.32 9.81 -20.72
CA GLU A 113 -13.41 10.76 -21.40
C GLU A 113 -13.21 12.03 -20.57
N TRP A 114 -14.28 12.59 -19.99
CA TRP A 114 -14.16 13.72 -19.08
C TRP A 114 -13.40 13.35 -17.81
N MET A 115 -13.62 12.17 -17.23
CA MET A 115 -12.87 11.69 -16.07
C MET A 115 -11.38 11.46 -16.36
N GLY A 116 -11.00 11.26 -17.62
CA GLY A 116 -9.60 11.21 -18.07
C GLY A 116 -8.97 12.58 -18.35
N SER A 117 -9.71 13.67 -18.17
CA SER A 117 -9.21 15.04 -18.42
C SER A 117 -8.43 15.60 -17.23
N VAL A 118 -7.55 16.56 -17.51
CA VAL A 118 -6.81 17.31 -16.46
C VAL A 118 -7.77 18.04 -15.52
N GLU A 119 -8.90 18.54 -16.04
CA GLU A 119 -9.92 19.20 -15.21
C GLU A 119 -10.45 18.26 -14.13
N PHE A 120 -10.86 17.05 -14.51
CA PHE A 120 -11.33 16.06 -13.54
C PHE A 120 -10.21 15.59 -12.62
N GLY A 121 -9.03 15.28 -13.17
CA GLY A 121 -7.92 14.81 -12.35
C GLY A 121 -7.46 15.84 -11.32
N GLN A 122 -7.48 17.13 -11.67
CA GLN A 122 -7.20 18.21 -10.71
C GLN A 122 -8.32 18.30 -9.66
N MET A 123 -9.58 18.23 -10.08
CA MET A 123 -10.72 18.19 -9.16
C MET A 123 -10.63 17.02 -8.18
N PHE A 124 -10.26 15.83 -8.65
CA PHE A 124 -10.06 14.64 -7.84
C PHE A 124 -8.98 14.89 -6.78
N THR A 125 -7.81 15.38 -7.20
CA THR A 125 -6.69 15.67 -6.30
C THR A 125 -7.06 16.71 -5.25
N ASP A 126 -7.76 17.79 -5.64
CA ASP A 126 -8.11 18.89 -4.75
C ASP A 126 -9.24 18.54 -3.78
N LYS A 127 -10.18 17.68 -4.18
CA LYS A 127 -11.39 17.37 -3.39
C LYS A 127 -11.27 16.12 -2.55
N ILE A 128 -10.53 15.12 -3.04
CA ILE A 128 -10.35 13.83 -2.37
C ILE A 128 -9.01 13.76 -1.64
N ASN A 129 -8.08 14.69 -1.93
CA ASN A 129 -6.72 14.69 -1.38
C ASN A 129 -5.95 13.40 -1.70
N GLN A 130 -6.04 12.96 -2.96
CA GLN A 130 -5.34 11.80 -3.48
C GLN A 130 -4.69 12.10 -4.83
N LEU A 131 -3.63 11.38 -5.19
CA LEU A 131 -2.95 11.60 -6.46
C LEU A 131 -3.79 11.08 -7.62
N SER A 132 -3.99 11.93 -8.64
CA SER A 132 -4.53 11.53 -9.94
C SER A 132 -3.42 11.04 -10.87
N PRO A 133 -3.62 9.95 -11.64
CA PRO A 133 -2.67 9.51 -12.65
C PRO A 133 -2.74 10.32 -13.96
N VAL A 134 -3.71 11.24 -14.09
CA VAL A 134 -3.85 12.09 -15.29
C VAL A 134 -2.68 13.06 -15.38
N ALA A 135 -1.94 13.01 -16.48
CA ALA A 135 -0.78 13.89 -16.71
C ALA A 135 -1.18 15.37 -16.67
N GLY A 136 -0.43 16.20 -15.93
CA GLY A 136 -0.67 17.63 -15.78
C GLY A 136 -1.51 18.02 -14.56
N THR A 137 -1.91 17.06 -13.73
CA THR A 137 -2.50 17.34 -12.41
C THR A 137 -1.40 17.50 -11.37
N GLU A 138 -1.55 18.47 -10.48
CA GLU A 138 -0.56 18.77 -9.43
C GLU A 138 -1.23 18.81 -8.05
N PRO A 139 -0.65 18.21 -7.00
CA PRO A 139 -1.20 18.30 -5.66
C PRO A 139 -1.10 19.72 -5.11
N THR A 140 -2.24 20.31 -4.72
CA THR A 140 -2.27 21.61 -4.05
C THR A 140 -2.03 21.51 -2.54
N ASP A 141 -2.24 20.33 -1.96
CA ASP A 141 -1.96 20.06 -0.57
C ASP A 141 -0.46 19.82 -0.36
N PRO A 142 0.21 20.54 0.56
CA PRO A 142 1.65 20.42 0.74
C PRO A 142 2.08 19.02 1.20
N LEU A 143 1.31 18.36 2.07
CA LEU A 143 1.63 17.01 2.53
C LEU A 143 1.48 15.99 1.39
N LEU A 144 0.42 16.09 0.59
CA LEU A 144 0.24 15.27 -0.60
C LEU A 144 1.35 15.51 -1.65
N ALA A 145 1.81 16.74 -1.81
CA ALA A 145 2.94 17.08 -2.67
C ALA A 145 4.26 16.49 -2.16
N GLU A 146 4.46 16.48 -0.84
CA GLU A 146 5.59 15.81 -0.21
C GLU A 146 5.55 14.30 -0.51
N PHE A 147 4.39 13.66 -0.34
CA PHE A 147 4.16 12.25 -0.69
C PHE A 147 4.46 11.97 -2.17
N ALA A 148 3.96 12.82 -3.08
CA ALA A 148 4.21 12.67 -4.51
C ALA A 148 5.72 12.73 -4.84
N THR A 149 6.43 13.67 -4.21
CA THR A 149 7.88 13.81 -4.37
C THR A 149 8.60 12.57 -3.86
N ALA A 150 8.31 12.11 -2.64
CA ALA A 150 8.94 10.92 -2.07
C ALA A 150 8.65 9.66 -2.91
N MET A 151 7.42 9.53 -3.43
CA MET A 151 7.03 8.44 -4.33
C MET A 151 7.84 8.44 -5.63
N MET A 152 8.05 9.61 -6.24
CA MET A 152 8.84 9.73 -7.47
C MET A 152 10.33 9.49 -7.25
N GLU A 153 10.86 9.90 -6.10
CA GLU A 153 12.28 9.73 -5.75
C GLU A 153 12.61 8.31 -5.30
N ASN A 154 11.67 7.60 -4.67
CA ASN A 154 11.89 6.31 -4.02
C ASN A 154 10.81 5.27 -4.40
N PRO A 155 10.57 5.01 -5.69
CA PRO A 155 9.45 4.17 -6.11
C PRO A 155 9.67 2.70 -5.76
N ALA A 156 8.59 2.04 -5.30
CA ALA A 156 8.51 0.59 -5.23
C ALA A 156 7.15 0.09 -5.72
N ALA A 157 7.14 -1.12 -6.29
CA ALA A 157 5.90 -1.82 -6.56
C ALA A 157 5.31 -2.36 -5.24
N TYR A 158 4.00 -2.24 -5.05
CA TYR A 158 3.32 -2.99 -3.99
C TYR A 158 3.14 -4.45 -4.43
N MET A 159 4.24 -5.21 -4.36
CA MET A 159 4.39 -6.55 -4.95
C MET A 159 3.21 -7.49 -4.69
N LEU A 160 2.79 -7.68 -3.43
CA LEU A 160 1.69 -8.61 -3.12
C LEU A 160 0.32 -8.15 -3.62
N LEU A 161 0.14 -6.84 -3.80
CA LEU A 161 -1.11 -6.24 -4.23
C LEU A 161 -1.22 -6.15 -5.76
N VAL A 162 -0.09 -5.94 -6.43
CA VAL A 162 -0.03 -5.71 -7.88
C VAL A 162 0.27 -6.99 -8.62
N ASP A 163 1.31 -7.72 -8.21
CA ASP A 163 1.82 -8.88 -8.93
C ASP A 163 1.19 -10.19 -8.44
N PHE A 164 0.95 -10.29 -7.12
CA PHE A 164 0.49 -11.54 -6.48
C PHE A 164 -0.99 -11.53 -6.07
N ARG A 165 -1.85 -10.85 -6.86
CA ARG A 165 -3.29 -10.67 -6.56
C ARG A 165 -4.25 -11.38 -7.53
N TYR A 166 -3.74 -12.11 -8.53
CA TYR A 166 -4.56 -12.68 -9.60
C TYR A 166 -4.96 -14.15 -9.42
N GLY A 167 -4.36 -14.87 -8.47
CA GLY A 167 -4.75 -16.23 -8.15
C GLY A 167 -5.35 -16.38 -6.75
N ASP A 168 -5.64 -17.63 -6.39
CA ASP A 168 -6.23 -18.02 -5.12
C ASP A 168 -5.36 -19.12 -4.49
N PRO A 169 -4.81 -18.93 -3.28
CA PRO A 169 -4.88 -17.73 -2.44
C PRO A 169 -4.05 -16.55 -2.96
N THR A 170 -4.51 -15.31 -2.72
CA THR A 170 -3.72 -14.09 -2.98
C THR A 170 -2.62 -13.92 -1.94
N GLY A 171 -1.53 -13.24 -2.29
CA GLY A 171 -0.44 -12.96 -1.35
C GLY A 171 -0.89 -12.22 -0.09
N THR A 172 -1.80 -11.26 -0.23
CA THR A 172 -2.37 -10.51 0.90
C THR A 172 -3.27 -11.36 1.80
N ASN A 173 -3.99 -12.34 1.24
CA ASN A 173 -4.86 -13.24 2.02
C ASN A 173 -4.05 -14.24 2.85
N ILE A 174 -2.82 -14.54 2.43
CA ILE A 174 -1.88 -15.34 3.23
C ILE A 174 -1.20 -14.47 4.28
N LEU A 175 -0.58 -13.37 3.86
CA LEU A 175 0.28 -12.57 4.73
C LEU A 175 -0.48 -11.94 5.91
N GLY A 176 -1.72 -11.47 5.70
CA GLY A 176 -2.50 -10.80 6.75
C GLY A 176 -2.71 -11.64 8.01
N PRO A 177 -3.33 -12.84 7.91
CA PRO A 177 -3.50 -13.76 9.04
C PRO A 177 -2.16 -14.20 9.65
N GLU A 178 -1.14 -14.42 8.83
CA GLU A 178 0.19 -14.84 9.29
C GLU A 178 0.90 -13.76 10.11
N ILE A 179 0.79 -12.49 9.74
CA ILE A 179 1.28 -11.37 10.57
C ILE A 179 0.55 -11.31 11.91
N GLN A 180 -0.76 -11.62 11.96
CA GLN A 180 -1.47 -11.69 13.24
C GLN A 180 -0.92 -12.82 14.11
N ARG A 181 -0.70 -14.00 13.54
CA ARG A 181 -0.06 -15.14 14.23
C ARG A 181 1.34 -14.78 14.73
N LEU A 182 2.10 -13.98 13.98
CA LEU A 182 3.43 -13.50 14.38
C LEU A 182 3.35 -12.71 15.69
N PHE A 183 2.42 -11.76 15.76
CA PHE A 183 2.22 -10.95 16.97
C PHE A 183 1.68 -11.76 18.15
N LEU A 184 0.98 -12.85 17.90
CA LEU A 184 0.53 -13.80 18.94
C LEU A 184 1.64 -14.77 19.38
N GLY A 185 2.81 -14.75 18.73
CA GLY A 185 3.90 -15.69 18.98
C GLY A 185 3.60 -17.12 18.51
N GLU A 186 2.67 -17.27 17.57
CA GLU A 186 2.20 -18.56 17.07
C GLU A 186 2.93 -19.03 15.80
N THR A 187 3.79 -18.18 15.21
CA THR A 187 4.55 -18.48 13.98
C THR A 187 5.87 -17.70 13.98
N THR A 188 6.82 -18.07 13.12
CA THR A 188 8.08 -17.33 12.88
C THR A 188 8.11 -16.64 11.51
N PRO A 189 8.98 -15.63 11.30
CA PRO A 189 9.17 -15.02 9.97
C PRO A 189 9.46 -16.02 8.85
N GLU A 190 10.24 -17.07 9.12
CA GLU A 190 10.54 -18.15 8.18
C GLU A 190 9.28 -18.94 7.82
N GLU A 191 8.47 -19.31 8.80
CA GLU A 191 7.21 -20.05 8.56
C GLU A 191 6.21 -19.22 7.74
N ILE A 192 6.20 -17.90 7.91
CA ILE A 192 5.36 -16.99 7.12
C ILE A 192 5.85 -16.92 5.67
N ALA A 193 7.16 -16.78 5.47
CA ALA A 193 7.78 -16.80 4.15
C ALA A 193 7.49 -18.12 3.42
N ASP A 194 7.61 -19.26 4.10
CA ASP A 194 7.28 -20.58 3.57
C ASP A 194 5.79 -20.70 3.21
N ALA A 195 4.89 -20.21 4.07
CA ALA A 195 3.45 -20.22 3.82
C ALA A 195 3.09 -19.37 2.60
N LEU A 196 3.70 -18.19 2.47
CA LEU A 196 3.53 -17.31 1.33
C LEU A 196 4.05 -17.96 0.04
N GLN A 197 5.27 -18.49 0.07
CA GLN A 197 5.86 -19.17 -1.08
C GLN A 197 5.00 -20.34 -1.54
N THR A 198 4.58 -21.19 -0.61
CA THR A 198 3.74 -22.36 -0.88
C THR A 198 2.37 -21.96 -1.43
N GLY A 199 1.76 -20.90 -0.88
CA GLY A 199 0.46 -20.41 -1.33
C GLY A 199 0.52 -19.83 -2.74
N ILE A 200 1.53 -19.01 -3.04
CA ILE A 200 1.70 -18.38 -4.35
C ILE A 200 2.06 -19.43 -5.43
N ALA A 201 2.90 -20.41 -5.11
CA ALA A 201 3.30 -21.47 -6.04
C ALA A 201 2.15 -22.35 -6.54
N GLN A 202 0.95 -22.26 -5.94
CA GLN A 202 -0.24 -22.98 -6.41
C GLN A 202 -0.74 -22.49 -7.78
N TRP A 203 -0.45 -21.23 -8.12
CA TRP A 203 -1.00 -20.61 -9.32
C TRP A 203 0.00 -19.72 -10.06
N PHE A 204 1.06 -19.26 -9.41
CA PHE A 204 2.11 -18.47 -10.04
C PHE A 204 3.31 -19.35 -10.38
N THR A 205 3.77 -19.25 -11.62
CA THR A 205 5.07 -19.78 -12.05
C THR A 205 5.87 -18.59 -12.58
N PRO A 206 7.09 -18.34 -12.08
CA PRO A 206 7.92 -17.26 -12.60
C PRO A 206 8.12 -17.39 -14.12
N ALA A 207 8.17 -16.26 -14.81
CA ALA A 207 8.57 -16.28 -16.21
C ALA A 207 10.05 -16.69 -16.28
N GLU A 208 10.40 -17.62 -17.17
CA GLU A 208 11.82 -17.88 -17.46
C GLU A 208 12.48 -16.55 -17.89
N ALA A 209 13.59 -16.19 -17.26
CA ALA A 209 14.37 -15.03 -17.68
C ALA A 209 14.84 -15.24 -19.14
N GLU A 210 14.37 -14.38 -20.06
CA GLU A 210 14.94 -14.27 -21.41
C GLU A 210 16.36 -13.67 -21.39
#